data_AF-A0A9X2SSH4-F1
#
_entry.id   AF-A0A9X2SSH4-F1
#
_cell.length_a   1.000
_cell.length_b   1.000
_cell.length_c   1.000
_cell.angle_alpha   90.00
_cell.angle_beta   90.00
_cell.angle_gamma   90.00
#
_symmetry.space_group_name_H-M   'P 1'
#
loop_
_entity.id
_entity.type
_entity.pdbx_description
1 polymer ?
#
loop_
_entity_poly.entity_id
_entity_poly.type
_entity_poly.pdbx_seq_one_letter_code
_entity_poly.pdbx_strand_id
1 'polypeptide(L)'
;MNNIKLFQEKKIRSVWNEEEQQWYFSVVDVVGVLTDSVNPTDYLKKMRKRDEELATYLGTTCPQVEMVTDTGKKRKTLAANVQALFRIIQSIPSPKAEPFKLWLAQVGYERVQEIENPELAQERMKELYEQKGYPKDWIDKRLRGIAIRQNLTDEWKERGITEKSDYAILTAEISRATFGLTPSDYKIYKGLAKKNQNLRDHMSDLELIFTMLGERVTTEISQKEKPDTFTKSKQVAQRGGNVAGVAREQAEKELGRSVVSPENFLLDSDKQNDTLELPFLENDE
;
A
#
# COMPACT_ATOMS: atom_id res chain seq x y z
N MET A 1 5.12 8.97 13.02
CA MET A 1 3.72 9.38 13.23
C MET A 1 3.63 10.82 12.79
N ASN A 2 3.47 11.07 11.49
CA ASN A 2 3.16 12.42 11.02
C ASN A 2 1.76 12.40 10.45
N ASN A 3 1.03 13.45 10.81
CA ASN A 3 -0.40 13.56 10.67
C ASN A 3 -0.75 13.99 9.25
N ILE A 4 -1.94 13.61 8.81
CA ILE A 4 -2.70 14.29 7.77
C ILE A 4 -2.74 15.79 8.16
N LYS A 5 -1.86 16.62 7.57
CA LYS A 5 -1.65 18.02 8.00
C LYS A 5 -2.82 18.97 7.66
N LEU A 6 -3.94 18.48 7.11
CA LEU A 6 -5.13 19.31 6.86
C LEU A 6 -5.91 19.64 8.15
N PHE A 7 -5.52 19.06 9.29
CA PHE A 7 -6.28 19.09 10.54
C PHE A 7 -5.52 19.72 11.72
N GLN A 8 -4.39 20.41 11.48
CA GLN A 8 -3.48 20.82 12.56
C GLN A 8 -4.05 21.85 13.55
N GLU A 9 -5.00 22.69 13.16
CA GLU A 9 -5.57 23.69 14.10
C GLU A 9 -6.68 23.13 15.01
N LYS A 10 -7.29 22.00 14.64
CA LYS A 10 -8.43 21.41 15.37
C LYS A 10 -8.33 19.89 15.39
N LYS A 11 -8.16 19.33 16.58
CA LYS A 11 -8.00 17.89 16.81
C LYS A 11 -9.25 17.12 16.37
N ILE A 12 -9.13 16.28 15.34
CA ILE A 12 -10.17 15.31 14.96
C ILE A 12 -10.00 14.07 15.84
N ARG A 13 -11.06 13.69 16.55
CA ARG A 13 -11.07 12.44 17.31
C ARG A 13 -11.07 11.26 16.33
N SER A 14 -10.15 10.32 16.57
CA SER A 14 -10.02 9.09 15.80
C SER A 14 -9.83 7.89 16.71
N VAL A 15 -10.18 6.71 16.20
CA VAL A 15 -10.00 5.43 16.88
C VAL A 15 -9.67 4.36 15.85
N TRP A 16 -8.72 3.50 16.18
CA TRP A 16 -8.36 2.34 15.39
C TRP A 16 -9.30 1.18 15.72
N ASN A 17 -9.91 0.59 14.71
CA ASN A 17 -10.67 -0.66 14.85
C ASN A 17 -9.77 -1.84 14.45
N GLU A 18 -9.43 -2.68 15.43
CA GLU A 18 -8.58 -3.87 15.21
C GLU A 18 -9.29 -4.99 14.44
N GLU A 19 -10.61 -5.12 14.54
CA GLU A 19 -11.35 -6.16 13.83
C GLU A 19 -11.39 -5.87 12.33
N GLU A 20 -11.68 -4.61 11.99
CA GLU A 20 -11.80 -4.16 10.60
C GLU A 20 -10.48 -3.63 10.02
N GLN A 21 -9.43 -3.53 10.84
CA GLN A 21 -8.12 -2.97 10.47
C GLN A 21 -8.22 -1.61 9.78
N GLN A 22 -9.08 -0.72 10.28
CA GLN A 22 -9.28 0.63 9.73
C GLN A 22 -9.48 1.71 10.80
N TRP A 23 -9.16 2.95 10.42
CA TRP A 23 -9.40 4.12 11.25
C TRP A 23 -10.82 4.66 11.10
N TYR A 24 -11.42 5.02 12.23
CA TYR A 24 -12.67 5.76 12.32
C TYR A 24 -12.43 7.16 12.85
N PHE A 25 -13.13 8.14 12.26
CA PHE A 25 -13.00 9.54 12.60
C PHE A 25 -14.36 10.13 12.97
N SER A 26 -14.38 11.04 13.95
CA SER A 26 -15.59 11.77 14.32
C SER A 26 -16.11 12.61 13.16
N VAL A 27 -17.33 12.32 12.69
CA VAL A 27 -17.97 13.07 11.60
C VAL A 27 -18.20 14.54 11.99
N VAL A 28 -18.59 14.78 13.24
CA VAL A 28 -18.83 16.14 13.76
C VAL A 28 -17.55 16.96 13.77
N ASP A 29 -16.41 16.36 14.11
CA ASP A 29 -15.14 17.07 14.18
C ASP A 29 -14.66 17.44 12.77
N VAL A 30 -14.77 16.52 11.81
CA VAL A 30 -14.48 16.78 10.38
C VAL A 30 -15.33 17.92 9.85
N VAL A 31 -16.64 17.89 10.11
CA VAL A 31 -17.55 18.99 9.74
C VAL A 31 -17.09 20.29 10.38
N GLY A 32 -16.69 20.26 11.66
CA GLY A 32 -16.22 21.45 12.38
C GLY A 32 -14.93 22.05 11.83
N VAL A 33 -14.02 21.22 11.33
CA VAL A 33 -12.80 21.69 10.65
C VAL A 33 -13.13 22.31 9.29
N LEU A 34 -13.94 21.61 8.49
CA LEU A 34 -14.23 22.02 7.12
C LEU A 34 -15.23 23.16 7.01
N THR A 35 -15.93 23.54 8.06
CA THR A 35 -16.96 24.60 8.02
C THR A 35 -16.69 25.78 8.94
N ASP A 36 -15.72 25.66 9.86
CA ASP A 36 -15.56 26.55 11.02
C ASP A 36 -16.85 26.87 11.79
N SER A 37 -17.84 25.98 11.70
CA SER A 37 -19.10 26.19 12.40
C SER A 37 -18.85 26.26 13.90
N VAL A 38 -19.40 27.29 14.54
CA VAL A 38 -19.44 27.41 16.01
C VAL A 38 -20.20 26.24 16.63
N ASN A 39 -21.16 25.65 15.91
CA ASN A 39 -21.88 24.45 16.33
C ASN A 39 -21.92 23.38 15.20
N PRO A 40 -20.85 22.59 15.06
CA PRO A 40 -20.75 21.57 14.00
C PRO A 40 -21.82 20.49 14.09
N THR A 41 -22.35 20.22 15.30
CA THR A 41 -23.44 19.25 15.50
C THR A 41 -24.74 19.75 14.86
N ASP A 42 -25.08 21.02 15.05
CA ASP A 42 -26.25 21.62 14.41
C ASP A 42 -26.05 21.73 12.89
N TYR A 43 -24.83 22.07 12.45
CA TYR A 43 -24.49 22.07 11.03
C TYR A 43 -24.74 20.69 10.39
N LEU A 44 -24.24 19.62 11.01
CA LEU A 44 -24.44 18.25 10.55
C LEU A 44 -25.93 17.87 10.51
N LYS A 45 -26.72 18.27 11.51
CA LYS A 45 -28.18 18.05 11.50
C LYS A 45 -28.84 18.77 10.34
N LYS A 46 -28.48 20.03 10.08
CA LYS A 46 -28.99 20.81 8.93
C LYS A 46 -28.53 20.24 7.60
N MET A 47 -27.32 19.68 7.53
CA MET A 47 -26.82 19.00 6.34
C MET A 47 -27.68 17.76 6.02
N ARG A 48 -27.95 16.91 7.02
CA ARG A 48 -28.86 15.76 6.89
C ARG A 48 -30.29 16.13 6.51
N LYS A 49 -30.79 17.27 7.00
CA LYS A 49 -32.14 17.75 6.62
C LYS A 49 -32.23 18.25 5.18
N ARG A 50 -31.11 18.70 4.61
CA ARG A 50 -31.05 19.27 3.24
C ARG A 50 -30.80 18.20 2.18
N ASP A 51 -30.17 17.09 2.57
CA ASP A 51 -29.76 15.99 1.69
C ASP A 51 -30.24 14.66 2.30
N GLU A 52 -31.41 14.18 1.84
CA GLU A 52 -32.04 12.95 2.33
C GLU A 52 -31.21 11.69 2.01
N GLU A 53 -30.51 11.70 0.87
CA GLU A 53 -29.62 10.60 0.49
C GLU A 53 -28.42 10.51 1.43
N LEU A 54 -27.80 11.66 1.76
CA LEU A 54 -26.74 11.72 2.76
C LEU A 54 -27.25 11.33 4.15
N ALA A 55 -28.47 11.73 4.52
CA ALA A 55 -29.06 11.33 5.80
C ALA A 55 -29.21 9.82 5.92
N THR A 56 -29.63 9.16 4.84
CA THR A 56 -29.74 7.70 4.72
C THR A 56 -28.35 7.07 4.75
N TYR A 57 -27.40 7.59 3.97
CA TYR A 57 -26.01 7.14 3.95
C TYR A 57 -25.36 7.18 5.33
N LEU A 58 -25.49 8.30 6.05
CA LEU A 58 -24.99 8.45 7.41
C LEU A 58 -25.69 7.49 8.40
N GLY A 59 -26.95 7.16 8.19
CA GLY A 59 -27.69 6.22 9.03
C GLY A 59 -27.24 4.77 8.85
N THR A 60 -26.84 4.40 7.64
CA THR A 60 -26.48 3.02 7.28
C THR A 60 -24.98 2.75 7.36
N THR A 61 -24.15 3.70 6.95
CA THR A 61 -22.70 3.49 6.73
C THR A 61 -21.83 4.05 7.85
N CYS A 62 -22.34 4.98 8.67
CA CYS A 62 -21.56 5.59 9.76
C CYS A 62 -21.97 5.02 11.13
N PRO A 63 -21.13 4.17 11.75
CA PRO A 63 -21.44 3.60 13.07
C PRO A 63 -21.27 4.60 14.21
N GLN A 64 -21.82 4.25 15.38
CA GLN A 64 -21.56 4.95 16.63
C GLN A 64 -20.38 4.28 17.36
N VAL A 65 -19.24 4.96 17.41
CA VAL A 65 -18.01 4.41 18.01
C VAL A 65 -17.67 5.17 19.29
N GLU A 66 -17.22 4.45 20.32
CA GLU A 66 -16.77 5.09 21.56
C GLU A 66 -15.43 5.79 21.36
N MET A 67 -15.43 7.11 21.58
CA MET A 67 -14.25 7.96 21.43
C MET A 67 -14.03 8.76 22.72
N VAL A 68 -12.76 9.01 23.05
CA VAL A 68 -12.37 9.87 24.18
C VAL A 68 -12.61 11.32 23.79
N THR A 69 -13.36 12.05 24.62
CA THR A 69 -13.60 13.49 24.46
C THR A 69 -12.49 14.31 25.11
N ASP A 70 -12.45 15.63 24.88
CA ASP A 70 -11.47 16.54 25.50
C ASP A 70 -11.54 16.53 27.04
N THR A 71 -12.69 16.15 27.59
CA THR A 71 -12.91 15.97 29.05
C THR A 71 -12.40 14.62 29.59
N GLY A 72 -11.77 13.79 28.76
CA GLY A 72 -11.31 12.44 29.11
C GLY A 72 -12.41 11.38 29.17
N LYS A 73 -13.69 11.77 29.12
CA LYS A 73 -14.82 10.84 29.13
C LYS A 73 -15.00 10.17 27.77
N LYS A 74 -15.28 8.86 27.76
CA LYS A 74 -15.67 8.12 26.55
C LYS A 74 -17.14 8.36 26.21
N ARG A 75 -17.43 8.65 24.94
CA ARG A 75 -18.79 8.86 24.43
C ARG A 75 -18.95 8.20 23.07
N LYS A 76 -20.11 7.60 22.83
CA LYS A 76 -20.51 7.15 21.49
C LYS A 76 -20.66 8.36 20.58
N THR A 77 -19.88 8.37 19.50
CA THR A 77 -19.81 9.45 18.52
C THR A 77 -20.07 8.86 17.14
N LEU A 78 -20.84 9.57 16.31
CA LEU A 78 -21.02 9.18 14.91
C LEU A 78 -19.68 9.25 14.19
N ALA A 79 -19.21 8.12 13.70
CA ALA A 79 -17.89 7.97 13.12
C ALA A 79 -17.98 7.47 11.68
N ALA A 80 -16.98 7.81 10.88
CA ALA A 80 -16.85 7.39 9.49
C ALA A 80 -15.42 6.90 9.23
N ASN A 81 -15.30 5.86 8.40
CA ASN A 81 -14.01 5.50 7.81
C ASN A 81 -13.67 6.45 6.65
N VAL A 82 -12.48 6.31 6.06
CA VAL A 82 -11.97 7.21 5.01
C VAL A 82 -12.93 7.31 3.81
N GLN A 83 -13.45 6.18 3.32
CA GLN A 83 -14.37 6.19 2.19
C GLN A 83 -15.67 6.94 2.51
N ALA A 84 -16.25 6.72 3.68
CA ALA A 84 -17.46 7.42 4.11
C ALA A 84 -17.21 8.92 4.32
N LEU A 85 -16.04 9.30 4.82
CA LEU A 85 -15.66 10.71 4.91
C LEU A 85 -15.62 11.38 3.54
N PHE A 86 -15.08 10.73 2.51
CA PHE A 86 -15.02 11.31 1.16
C PHE A 86 -16.42 11.65 0.64
N ARG A 87 -17.41 10.77 0.87
CA ARG A 87 -18.81 11.04 0.52
C ARG A 87 -19.41 12.19 1.33
N ILE A 88 -19.11 12.27 2.63
CA ILE A 88 -19.62 13.34 3.51
C ILE A 88 -19.07 14.70 3.07
N ILE A 89 -17.78 14.80 2.77
CA ILE A 89 -17.11 16.05 2.40
C ILE A 89 -17.72 16.66 1.13
N GLN A 90 -18.14 15.84 0.17
CA GLN A 90 -18.81 16.29 -1.05
C GLN A 90 -20.08 17.12 -0.75
N SER A 91 -20.84 16.77 0.30
CA SER A 91 -22.06 17.48 0.73
C SER A 91 -21.79 18.72 1.60
N ILE A 92 -20.54 19.11 1.86
CA ILE A 92 -20.20 20.30 2.64
C ILE A 92 -19.99 21.51 1.70
N PRO A 93 -20.90 22.50 1.67
CA PRO A 93 -20.72 23.73 0.89
C PRO A 93 -19.83 24.72 1.64
N SER A 94 -18.52 24.46 1.67
CA SER A 94 -17.53 25.33 2.32
C SER A 94 -16.30 25.50 1.42
N PRO A 95 -15.71 26.72 1.35
CA PRO A 95 -14.44 26.94 0.66
C PRO A 95 -13.32 26.01 1.15
N LYS A 96 -13.31 25.62 2.43
CA LYS A 96 -12.30 24.68 2.96
C LYS A 96 -12.46 23.25 2.45
N ALA A 97 -13.66 22.88 2.00
CA ALA A 97 -13.90 21.58 1.39
C ALA A 97 -13.57 21.56 -0.11
N GLU A 98 -13.44 22.73 -0.74
CA GLU A 98 -13.29 22.84 -2.20
C GLU A 98 -11.98 22.24 -2.72
N PRO A 99 -10.79 22.46 -2.11
CA PRO A 99 -9.56 21.80 -2.56
C PRO A 99 -9.69 20.27 -2.57
N PHE A 100 -10.39 19.72 -1.58
CA PHE A 100 -10.62 18.29 -1.48
C PHE A 100 -11.56 17.77 -2.60
N LYS A 101 -12.59 18.54 -2.96
CA LYS A 101 -13.51 18.20 -4.05
C LYS A 101 -12.83 18.29 -5.42
N LEU A 102 -12.06 19.34 -5.65
CA LEU A 102 -11.26 19.50 -6.87
C LEU A 102 -10.28 18.35 -7.03
N TRP A 103 -9.64 17.92 -5.95
CA TRP A 103 -8.79 16.74 -6.00
C TRP A 103 -9.55 15.46 -6.31
N LEU A 104 -10.70 15.20 -5.66
CA LEU A 104 -11.51 14.03 -5.99
C LEU A 104 -11.94 14.04 -7.47
N ALA A 105 -12.28 15.22 -8.01
CA ALA A 105 -12.61 15.39 -9.41
C ALA A 105 -11.40 15.11 -10.32
N GLN A 106 -10.22 15.63 -9.96
CA GLN A 106 -8.96 15.38 -10.66
C GLN A 106 -8.60 13.89 -10.65
N VAL A 107 -8.64 13.23 -9.49
CA VAL A 107 -8.40 11.78 -9.39
C VAL A 107 -9.41 10.99 -10.23
N GLY A 108 -10.68 11.39 -10.20
CA GLY A 108 -11.73 10.78 -11.02
C GLY A 108 -11.46 10.93 -12.52
N TYR A 109 -11.04 12.11 -12.95
CA TYR A 109 -10.66 12.39 -14.34
C TYR A 109 -9.43 11.59 -14.76
N GLU A 110 -8.37 11.56 -13.94
CA GLU A 110 -7.18 10.73 -14.17
C GLU A 110 -7.55 9.25 -14.30
N ARG A 111 -8.48 8.73 -13.48
CA ARG A 111 -8.93 7.33 -13.62
C ARG A 111 -9.59 7.08 -14.98
N VAL A 112 -10.36 8.04 -15.51
CA VAL A 112 -10.96 7.92 -16.84
C VAL A 112 -9.87 7.93 -17.91
N GLN A 113 -8.89 8.83 -17.81
CA GLN A 113 -7.76 8.88 -18.75
C GLN A 113 -6.93 7.59 -18.71
N GLU A 114 -6.71 7.01 -17.53
CA GLU A 114 -6.00 5.73 -17.39
C GLU A 114 -6.76 4.55 -18.03
N ILE A 115 -8.10 4.60 -18.11
CA ILE A 115 -8.88 3.57 -18.81
C ILE A 115 -8.68 3.67 -20.32
N GLU A 116 -8.62 4.90 -20.85
CA GLU A 116 -8.37 5.16 -22.27
C GLU A 116 -6.91 4.89 -22.66
N ASN A 117 -5.96 5.29 -21.80
CA ASN A 117 -4.54 5.08 -21.97
C ASN A 117 -3.92 4.45 -20.69
N PRO A 118 -3.85 3.10 -20.62
CA PRO A 118 -3.26 2.40 -19.48
C PRO A 118 -1.80 2.73 -19.18
N GLU A 119 -1.04 3.29 -20.13
CA GLU A 119 0.35 3.70 -19.89
C GLU A 119 0.44 4.82 -18.83
N LEU A 120 -0.58 5.69 -18.74
CA LEU A 120 -0.67 6.72 -17.70
C LEU A 120 -0.69 6.12 -16.29
N ALA A 121 -1.30 4.93 -16.12
CA ALA A 121 -1.29 4.24 -14.83
C ALA A 121 0.11 3.74 -14.47
N GLN A 122 0.90 3.34 -15.47
CA GLN A 122 2.29 2.96 -15.29
C GLN A 122 3.18 4.17 -14.98
N GLU A 123 2.97 5.31 -15.64
CA GLU A 123 3.67 6.57 -15.36
C GLU A 123 3.38 7.05 -13.94
N ARG A 124 2.11 7.10 -13.53
CA ARG A 124 1.74 7.43 -12.16
C ARG A 124 2.38 6.50 -11.15
N MET A 125 2.47 5.20 -11.45
CA MET A 125 3.17 4.25 -10.57
C MET A 125 4.66 4.61 -10.43
N LYS A 126 5.34 5.06 -11.50
CA LYS A 126 6.72 5.55 -11.42
C LYS A 126 6.82 6.79 -10.55
N GLU A 127 5.97 7.79 -10.79
CA GLU A 127 5.92 9.04 -10.00
C GLU A 127 5.73 8.77 -8.51
N LEU A 128 4.86 7.82 -8.14
CA LEU A 128 4.65 7.42 -6.75
C LEU A 128 5.88 6.81 -6.09
N TYR A 129 6.75 6.12 -6.83
CA TYR A 129 8.04 5.67 -6.31
C TYR A 129 9.05 6.80 -6.29
N GLU A 130 9.08 7.68 -7.29
CA GLU A 130 9.98 8.85 -7.30
C GLU A 130 9.71 9.77 -6.09
N GLN A 131 8.44 10.03 -5.77
CA GLN A 131 8.01 10.79 -4.59
C GLN A 131 8.41 10.15 -3.26
N LYS A 132 8.62 8.84 -3.24
CA LYS A 132 9.13 8.10 -2.07
C LYS A 132 10.67 8.03 -2.03
N GLY A 133 11.36 8.77 -2.89
CA GLY A 133 12.83 8.86 -2.91
C GLY A 133 13.54 7.73 -3.66
N TYR A 134 12.83 6.88 -4.40
CA TYR A 134 13.47 5.78 -5.13
C TYR A 134 14.16 6.28 -6.41
N PRO A 135 15.38 5.81 -6.74
CA PRO A 135 16.06 6.20 -7.96
C PRO A 135 15.42 5.56 -9.20
N LYS A 136 15.37 6.27 -10.32
CA LYS A 136 14.68 5.85 -11.57
C LYS A 136 15.09 4.47 -12.07
N ASP A 137 16.39 4.19 -12.05
CA ASP A 137 16.93 2.89 -12.49
C ASP A 137 16.52 1.73 -11.58
N TRP A 138 16.29 1.99 -10.29
CA TRP A 138 15.70 1.01 -9.37
C TRP A 138 14.21 0.82 -9.66
N ILE A 139 13.48 1.91 -9.92
CA ILE A 139 12.04 1.88 -10.23
C ILE A 139 11.78 1.03 -11.48
N ASP A 140 12.52 1.25 -12.57
CA ASP A 140 12.33 0.48 -13.79
C ASP A 140 12.59 -1.02 -13.59
N LYS A 141 13.59 -1.40 -12.77
CA LYS A 141 13.82 -2.80 -12.38
C LYS A 141 12.66 -3.33 -11.54
N ARG A 142 12.18 -2.54 -10.57
CA ARG A 142 11.05 -2.92 -9.71
C ARG A 142 9.79 -3.19 -10.52
N LEU A 143 9.50 -2.37 -11.53
CA LEU A 143 8.37 -2.55 -12.43
C LEU A 143 8.49 -3.81 -13.28
N ARG A 144 9.67 -4.08 -13.85
CA ARG A 144 9.95 -5.34 -14.55
C ARG A 144 9.77 -6.55 -13.63
N GLY A 145 10.19 -6.43 -12.38
CA GLY A 145 9.98 -7.45 -11.35
C GLY A 145 8.51 -7.71 -11.02
N ILE A 146 7.63 -6.70 -11.10
CA ILE A 146 6.17 -6.90 -10.95
C ILE A 146 5.65 -7.78 -12.09
N ALA A 147 6.03 -7.47 -13.33
CA ALA A 147 5.60 -8.24 -14.50
C ALA A 147 6.08 -9.71 -14.43
N ILE A 148 7.34 -9.94 -14.04
CA ILE A 148 7.88 -11.30 -13.88
C ILE A 148 7.11 -12.07 -12.80
N ARG A 149 6.84 -11.45 -11.65
CA ARG A 149 6.04 -12.07 -10.58
C ARG A 149 4.62 -12.37 -11.03
N GLN A 150 4.00 -11.47 -11.79
CA GLN A 150 2.66 -11.66 -12.31
C GLN A 150 2.60 -12.89 -13.22
N ASN A 151 3.54 -13.01 -14.16
CA ASN A 151 3.67 -14.17 -15.04
C ASN A 151 3.84 -15.48 -14.25
N LEU A 152 4.66 -15.48 -13.18
CA LEU A 152 4.82 -16.64 -12.32
C LEU A 152 3.52 -17.01 -11.60
N THR A 153 2.79 -16.03 -11.06
CA THR A 153 1.51 -16.29 -10.41
C THR A 153 0.44 -16.77 -11.38
N ASP A 154 0.43 -16.29 -12.62
CA ASP A 154 -0.52 -16.73 -13.63
C ASP A 154 -0.21 -18.15 -14.11
N GLU A 155 1.07 -18.50 -14.25
CA GLU A 155 1.49 -19.89 -14.48
C GLU A 155 1.04 -20.81 -13.33
N TRP A 156 1.20 -20.41 -12.07
CA TRP A 156 0.70 -21.21 -10.94
C TRP A 156 -0.83 -21.39 -10.96
N LYS A 157 -1.59 -20.34 -11.32
CA LYS A 157 -3.05 -20.46 -11.54
C LYS A 157 -3.38 -21.45 -12.63
N GLU A 158 -2.65 -21.42 -13.75
CA GLU A 158 -2.82 -22.39 -14.84
C GLU A 158 -2.56 -23.83 -14.37
N ARG A 159 -1.65 -24.02 -13.41
CA ARG A 159 -1.40 -25.31 -12.73
C ARG A 159 -2.37 -25.64 -11.59
N GLY A 160 -3.46 -24.89 -11.45
CA GLY A 160 -4.51 -25.14 -10.46
C GLY A 160 -4.22 -24.64 -9.06
N ILE A 161 -3.14 -23.88 -8.86
CA ILE A 161 -2.76 -23.30 -7.56
C ILE A 161 -3.41 -21.93 -7.47
N THR A 162 -4.38 -21.78 -6.57
CA THR A 162 -5.18 -20.55 -6.48
C THR A 162 -5.17 -19.90 -5.10
N GLU A 163 -4.73 -20.62 -4.06
CA GLU A 163 -4.70 -20.11 -2.69
C GLU A 163 -3.52 -19.14 -2.46
N LYS A 164 -3.77 -18.06 -1.71
CA LYS A 164 -2.72 -17.09 -1.36
C LYS A 164 -1.63 -17.71 -0.48
N SER A 165 -1.99 -18.65 0.38
CA SER A 165 -1.09 -19.48 1.21
C SER A 165 -0.07 -20.23 0.35
N ASP A 166 -0.54 -20.86 -0.73
CA ASP A 166 0.29 -21.64 -1.63
C ASP A 166 1.32 -20.77 -2.36
N TYR A 167 0.91 -19.61 -2.87
CA TYR A 167 1.84 -18.66 -3.47
C TYR A 167 2.92 -18.20 -2.49
N ALA A 168 2.56 -17.99 -1.22
CA ALA A 168 3.51 -17.61 -0.19
C ALA A 168 4.54 -18.71 0.06
N ILE A 169 4.10 -19.98 0.10
CA ILE A 169 4.99 -21.14 0.25
C ILE A 169 5.94 -21.25 -0.94
N LEU A 170 5.42 -21.23 -2.17
CA LEU A 170 6.24 -21.36 -3.37
C LEU A 170 7.23 -20.20 -3.54
N THR A 171 6.79 -18.97 -3.25
CA THR A 171 7.69 -17.81 -3.19
C THR A 171 8.77 -18.00 -2.13
N ALA A 172 8.44 -18.58 -0.97
CA ALA A 172 9.41 -18.85 0.08
C ALA A 172 10.43 -19.91 -0.32
N GLU A 173 10.02 -20.94 -1.09
CA GLU A 173 10.95 -21.93 -1.64
C GLU A 173 11.93 -21.31 -2.66
N ILE A 174 11.44 -20.44 -3.56
CA ILE A 174 12.31 -19.71 -4.50
C ILE A 174 13.32 -18.85 -3.74
N SER A 175 12.83 -18.04 -2.79
CA SER A 175 13.67 -17.15 -1.98
C SER A 175 14.72 -17.92 -1.18
N ARG A 176 14.31 -19.03 -0.54
CA ARG A 176 15.24 -19.87 0.24
C ARG A 176 16.29 -20.50 -0.65
N ALA A 177 15.91 -21.03 -1.80
CA ALA A 177 16.88 -21.62 -2.74
C ALA A 177 17.78 -20.55 -3.40
N THR A 178 17.32 -19.31 -3.52
CA THR A 178 18.12 -18.21 -4.10
C THR A 178 19.08 -17.58 -3.08
N PHE A 179 18.58 -17.24 -1.88
CA PHE A 179 19.29 -16.41 -0.89
C PHE A 179 19.59 -17.13 0.43
N GLY A 180 19.15 -18.38 0.59
CA GLY A 180 19.22 -19.09 1.88
C GLY A 180 18.15 -18.67 2.90
N LEU A 181 17.35 -17.63 2.61
CA LEU A 181 16.38 -17.03 3.52
C LEU A 181 14.97 -17.05 2.93
N THR A 182 13.96 -17.29 3.78
CA THR A 182 12.57 -17.01 3.36
C THR A 182 12.31 -15.51 3.31
N PRO A 183 11.25 -15.03 2.63
CA PRO A 183 10.91 -13.61 2.63
C PRO A 183 10.68 -13.05 4.04
N SER A 184 10.17 -13.86 4.97
CA SER A 184 9.98 -13.47 6.37
C SER A 184 11.33 -13.32 7.09
N ASP A 185 12.22 -14.30 6.95
CA ASP A 185 13.57 -14.26 7.55
C ASP A 185 14.39 -13.10 6.97
N TYR A 186 14.25 -12.86 5.66
CA TYR A 186 14.97 -11.81 4.95
C TYR A 186 14.51 -10.41 5.38
N LYS A 187 13.20 -10.23 5.65
CA LYS A 187 12.70 -8.99 6.25
C LYS A 187 13.33 -8.72 7.62
N ILE A 188 13.44 -9.76 8.46
CA ILE A 188 14.08 -9.65 9.77
C ILE A 188 15.57 -9.32 9.60
N TYR A 189 16.25 -10.00 8.68
CA TYR A 189 17.67 -9.78 8.38
C TYR A 189 17.96 -8.33 7.93
N LYS A 190 17.06 -7.71 7.17
CA LYS A 190 17.14 -6.29 6.76
C LYS A 190 16.60 -5.29 7.80
N GLY A 191 16.24 -5.73 9.00
CA GLY A 191 15.72 -4.84 10.05
C GLY A 191 14.35 -4.22 9.75
N LEU A 192 13.53 -4.86 8.90
CA LEU A 192 12.20 -4.37 8.54
C LEU A 192 11.19 -4.72 9.63
N ALA A 193 11.05 -3.81 10.60
CA ALA A 193 10.21 -4.01 11.79
C ALA A 193 8.71 -3.80 11.54
N LYS A 194 8.31 -3.08 10.48
CA LYS A 194 6.89 -2.78 10.21
C LYS A 194 6.27 -3.85 9.32
N LYS A 195 5.08 -4.34 9.69
CA LYS A 195 4.36 -5.38 8.94
C LYS A 195 4.04 -5.00 7.49
N ASN A 196 3.86 -3.72 7.20
CA ASN A 196 3.49 -3.20 5.89
C ASN A 196 4.68 -2.96 4.93
N GLN A 197 5.93 -3.12 5.39
CA GLN A 197 7.10 -2.94 4.52
C GLN A 197 7.26 -4.13 3.57
N ASN A 198 7.35 -3.85 2.26
CA ASN A 198 7.59 -4.85 1.24
C ASN A 198 9.10 -5.11 1.14
N LEU A 199 9.52 -6.37 1.26
CA LEU A 199 10.93 -6.76 1.20
C LEU A 199 11.64 -6.25 -0.07
N ARG A 200 10.98 -6.35 -1.23
CA ARG A 200 11.57 -5.98 -2.52
C ARG A 200 11.83 -4.50 -2.64
N ASP A 201 11.07 -3.69 -1.91
CA ASP A 201 11.25 -2.25 -1.87
C ASP A 201 12.50 -1.86 -1.06
N HIS A 202 13.09 -2.80 -0.31
CA HIS A 202 14.29 -2.60 0.50
C HIS A 202 15.48 -3.46 0.02
N MET A 203 15.35 -4.10 -1.14
CA MET A 203 16.40 -4.88 -1.79
C MET A 203 17.25 -3.98 -2.69
N SER A 204 18.56 -4.24 -2.68
CA SER A 204 19.53 -3.71 -3.63
C SER A 204 19.28 -4.25 -5.04
N ASP A 205 19.93 -3.63 -6.02
CA ASP A 205 19.83 -3.99 -7.43
C ASP A 205 20.15 -5.47 -7.69
N LEU A 206 21.22 -6.01 -7.11
CA LEU A 206 21.59 -7.41 -7.30
C LEU A 206 20.57 -8.35 -6.62
N GLU A 207 20.06 -8.00 -5.44
CA GLU A 207 19.01 -8.78 -4.78
C GLU A 207 17.73 -8.84 -5.64
N LEU A 208 17.35 -7.73 -6.29
CA LEU A 208 16.23 -7.71 -7.23
C LEU A 208 16.50 -8.54 -8.48
N ILE A 209 17.70 -8.46 -9.06
CA ILE A 209 18.10 -9.23 -10.24
C ILE A 209 18.02 -10.73 -9.98
N PHE A 210 18.60 -11.22 -8.88
CA PHE A 210 18.55 -12.65 -8.56
C PHE A 210 17.14 -13.11 -8.19
N THR A 211 16.32 -12.25 -7.55
CA THR A 211 14.90 -12.53 -7.34
C THR A 211 14.19 -12.74 -8.66
N MET A 212 14.36 -11.82 -9.62
CA MET A 212 13.75 -11.90 -10.94
C MET A 212 14.21 -13.14 -11.71
N LEU A 213 15.50 -13.48 -11.64
CA LEU A 213 16.05 -14.68 -12.28
C LEU A 213 15.40 -15.95 -11.71
N GLY A 214 15.31 -16.07 -10.39
CA GLY A 214 14.71 -17.23 -9.73
C GLY A 214 13.24 -17.41 -10.13
N GLU A 215 12.46 -16.32 -10.08
CA GLU A 215 11.06 -16.33 -10.49
C GLU A 215 10.89 -16.70 -11.98
N ARG A 216 11.67 -16.06 -12.86
CA ARG A 216 11.59 -16.29 -14.31
C ARG A 216 11.91 -17.74 -14.68
N VAL A 217 12.95 -18.30 -14.07
CA VAL A 217 13.37 -19.69 -14.32
C VAL A 217 12.34 -20.67 -13.76
N THR A 218 11.76 -20.41 -12.58
CA THR A 218 10.65 -21.22 -12.07
C THR A 218 9.48 -21.25 -13.05
N THR A 219 9.11 -20.10 -13.64
CA THR A 219 8.06 -20.05 -14.67
C THR A 219 8.39 -20.92 -15.88
N GLU A 220 9.60 -20.80 -16.44
CA GLU A 220 10.03 -21.62 -17.60
C GLU A 220 9.98 -23.12 -17.31
N ILE A 221 10.51 -23.53 -16.15
CA ILE A 221 10.49 -24.94 -15.76
C ILE A 221 9.05 -25.42 -15.60
N SER A 222 8.17 -24.62 -14.98
CA SER A 222 6.77 -24.96 -14.79
C SER A 222 6.01 -25.10 -16.12
N GLN A 223 6.23 -24.18 -17.07
CA GLN A 223 5.62 -24.23 -18.40
C GLN A 223 6.06 -25.47 -19.19
N LYS A 224 7.32 -25.86 -19.05
CA LYS A 224 7.88 -27.05 -19.71
C LYS A 224 7.38 -28.35 -19.09
N GLU A 225 7.41 -28.45 -17.77
CA GLU A 225 7.14 -29.71 -17.05
C GLU A 225 5.67 -29.90 -16.70
N LYS A 226 4.89 -28.80 -16.68
CA LYS A 226 3.46 -28.75 -16.38
C LYS A 226 3.11 -29.54 -15.11
N PRO A 227 3.66 -29.14 -13.94
CA PRO A 227 3.41 -29.85 -12.69
C PRO A 227 1.91 -29.86 -12.37
N ASP A 228 1.38 -31.05 -12.07
CA ASP A 228 -0.05 -31.33 -11.84
C ASP A 228 -0.43 -31.37 -10.35
N THR A 229 0.55 -31.19 -9.46
CA THR A 229 0.37 -31.25 -8.01
C THR A 229 1.19 -30.17 -7.33
N PHE A 230 0.71 -29.69 -6.18
CA PHE A 230 1.41 -28.70 -5.38
C PHE A 230 2.85 -29.12 -5.05
N THR A 231 3.06 -30.39 -4.68
CA THR A 231 4.40 -30.92 -4.38
C THR A 231 5.35 -30.83 -5.57
N LYS A 232 4.88 -31.14 -6.80
CA LYS A 232 5.71 -30.97 -8.01
C LYS A 232 6.00 -29.50 -8.28
N SER A 233 5.01 -28.61 -8.14
CA SER A 233 5.21 -27.17 -8.28
C SER A 233 6.19 -26.61 -7.25
N LYS A 234 6.19 -27.17 -6.03
CA LYS A 234 7.16 -26.87 -4.98
C LYS A 234 8.58 -27.25 -5.39
N GLN A 235 8.78 -28.43 -5.97
CA GLN A 235 10.08 -28.85 -6.49
C GLN A 235 10.55 -27.96 -7.65
N VAL A 236 9.64 -27.54 -8.52
CA VAL A 236 9.92 -26.59 -9.61
C VAL A 236 10.35 -25.22 -9.05
N ALA A 237 9.67 -24.72 -8.02
CA ALA A 237 10.03 -23.49 -7.30
C ALA A 237 11.45 -23.58 -6.70
N GLN A 238 11.77 -24.68 -6.01
CA GLN A 238 13.11 -24.92 -5.46
C GLN A 238 14.19 -24.94 -6.55
N ARG A 239 13.93 -25.63 -7.67
CA ARG A 239 14.88 -25.72 -8.80
C ARG A 239 15.12 -24.38 -9.47
N GLY A 240 14.07 -23.59 -9.72
CA GLY A 240 14.24 -22.25 -10.30
C GLY A 240 14.98 -21.30 -9.36
N GLY A 241 14.68 -21.32 -8.06
CA GLY A 241 15.44 -20.58 -7.07
C GLY A 241 16.90 -21.05 -6.97
N ASN A 242 17.17 -22.35 -7.06
CA ASN A 242 18.54 -22.89 -7.03
C ASN A 242 19.39 -22.42 -8.21
N VAL A 243 18.81 -22.29 -9.41
CA VAL A 243 19.53 -21.72 -10.57
C VAL A 243 19.98 -20.29 -10.27
N ALA A 244 19.10 -19.47 -9.69
CA ALA A 244 19.45 -18.12 -9.28
C ALA A 244 20.44 -18.10 -8.10
N GLY A 245 20.32 -19.05 -7.16
CA GLY A 245 21.25 -19.21 -6.04
C GLY A 245 22.67 -19.53 -6.49
N VAL A 246 22.84 -20.48 -7.41
CA VAL A 246 24.15 -20.80 -7.99
C VAL A 246 24.73 -19.60 -8.75
N ALA A 247 23.91 -18.89 -9.53
CA ALA A 247 24.34 -17.69 -10.24
C ALA A 247 24.78 -16.58 -9.26
N ARG A 248 24.03 -16.39 -8.16
CA ARG A 248 24.36 -15.45 -7.08
C ARG A 248 25.69 -15.81 -6.42
N GLU A 249 25.87 -17.06 -6.01
CA GLU A 249 27.11 -17.51 -5.37
C GLU A 249 28.32 -17.33 -6.29
N GLN A 250 28.16 -17.60 -7.59
CA GLN A 250 29.23 -17.34 -8.56
C GLN A 250 29.53 -15.84 -8.68
N ALA A 251 28.51 -14.99 -8.73
CA ALA A 251 28.71 -13.54 -8.76
C ALA A 251 29.39 -13.03 -7.48
N GLU A 252 29.02 -13.53 -6.31
CA GLU A 252 29.65 -13.16 -5.03
C GLU A 252 31.14 -13.51 -4.99
N LYS A 253 31.54 -14.65 -5.58
CA LYS A 253 32.96 -15.05 -5.70
C LYS A 253 33.76 -14.05 -6.54
N GLU A 254 33.21 -13.61 -7.68
CA GLU A 254 33.87 -12.65 -8.57
C GLU A 254 33.89 -11.23 -7.96
N LEU A 255 32.83 -10.85 -7.24
CA LEU A 255 32.71 -9.53 -6.62
C LEU A 255 33.48 -9.40 -5.30
N GLY A 256 33.84 -10.51 -4.66
CA GLY A 256 34.52 -10.52 -3.35
C GLY A 256 33.65 -10.03 -2.19
N ARG A 257 32.32 -9.95 -2.37
CA ARG A 257 31.36 -9.52 -1.35
C ARG A 257 30.02 -10.25 -1.51
N SER A 258 29.26 -10.37 -0.42
CA SER A 258 27.91 -10.94 -0.51
C SER A 258 26.93 -9.98 -1.18
N VAL A 259 26.00 -10.56 -1.93
CA VAL A 259 24.81 -9.91 -2.48
C VAL A 259 23.71 -9.81 -1.43
N VAL A 260 23.61 -10.82 -0.56
CA VAL A 260 22.67 -10.81 0.58
C VAL A 260 23.21 -9.85 1.62
N SER A 261 22.48 -8.77 1.89
CA SER A 261 22.95 -7.71 2.77
C SER A 261 21.87 -7.31 3.80
N PRO A 262 22.28 -6.99 5.05
CA PRO A 262 21.37 -6.44 6.05
C PRO A 262 21.06 -4.95 5.78
N GLU A 263 21.79 -4.30 4.88
CA GLU A 263 21.54 -2.90 4.52
C GLU A 263 20.16 -2.75 3.86
N ASN A 264 19.42 -1.77 4.36
CA ASN A 264 18.22 -1.30 3.72
C ASN A 264 18.62 -0.32 2.61
N PHE A 265 18.25 -0.62 1.36
CA PHE A 265 18.54 0.25 0.22
C PHE A 265 18.00 1.68 0.42
N LEU A 266 16.92 1.83 1.19
CA LEU A 266 16.46 3.12 1.71
C LEU A 266 17.15 3.40 3.05
N LEU A 267 18.37 3.95 3.02
CA LEU A 267 19.05 4.44 4.23
C LEU A 267 18.41 5.76 4.69
N ASP A 268 17.74 5.73 5.84
CA ASP A 268 17.52 6.78 6.86
C ASP A 268 17.24 8.27 6.48
N SER A 269 17.11 8.65 5.20
CA SER A 269 16.71 10.00 4.77
C SER A 269 15.20 10.24 4.82
N ASP A 270 14.38 9.20 5.02
CA ASP A 270 12.91 9.31 4.96
C ASP A 270 12.19 8.82 6.22
N LYS A 271 12.79 8.99 7.40
CA LYS A 271 12.03 8.94 8.66
C LYS A 271 10.92 10.02 8.74
N GLN A 272 10.79 10.93 7.77
CA GLN A 272 9.75 11.96 7.75
C GLN A 272 8.49 11.64 6.94
N ASN A 273 8.51 10.82 5.88
CA ASN A 273 7.38 10.76 4.94
C ASN A 273 6.80 9.36 4.69
N ASP A 274 6.66 8.55 5.74
CA ASP A 274 5.80 7.34 5.71
C ASP A 274 4.29 7.68 5.83
N THR A 275 3.95 8.96 5.67
CA THR A 275 2.60 9.47 5.63
C THR A 275 2.31 9.82 4.19
N LEU A 276 1.22 9.31 3.61
CA LEU A 276 0.66 9.93 2.41
C LEU A 276 0.39 11.40 2.74
N GLU A 277 1.28 12.31 2.33
CA GLU A 277 0.92 13.72 2.22
C GLU A 277 -0.07 13.80 1.07
N LEU A 278 -1.35 13.92 1.42
CA LEU A 278 -2.38 14.25 0.46
C LEU A 278 -1.99 15.60 -0.18
N PRO A 279 -2.06 15.76 -1.51
CA PRO A 279 -1.47 16.88 -2.25
C PRO A 279 -2.04 18.28 -1.95
N PHE A 280 -2.90 18.46 -0.94
CA PHE A 280 -3.48 19.75 -0.53
C PHE A 280 -2.70 20.43 0.59
N LEU A 281 -1.42 20.08 0.74
CA LEU A 281 -0.54 20.57 1.81
C LEU A 281 0.63 21.40 1.28
N GLU A 282 0.57 21.85 0.02
CA GLU A 282 1.49 22.87 -0.44
C GLU A 282 1.15 24.21 0.19
N ASN A 283 2.19 24.84 0.75
CA ASN A 283 2.15 26.16 1.35
C ASN A 283 1.79 27.17 0.26
N ASP A 284 0.63 27.82 0.39
CA ASP A 284 0.43 29.11 -0.24
C ASP A 284 1.21 30.14 0.60
N GLU A 285 2.36 30.58 0.08
CA GLU A 285 2.87 31.94 0.31
C GLU A 285 1.91 32.98 -0.29
#